data_AF-A0A2V8RNU7-F1
#
_entry.id   AF-A0A2V8RNU7-F1
#
_cell.length_a   1.000
_cell.length_b   1.000
_cell.length_c   1.000
_cell.angle_alpha   90.00
_cell.angle_beta   90.00
_cell.angle_gamma   90.00
#
_symmetry.space_group_name_H-M   'P 1'
#
loop_
_entity.id
_entity.type
_entity.pdbx_description
1 polymer ?
#
loop_
_entity_poly.entity_id
_entity_poly.type
_entity_poly.pdbx_seq_one_letter_code
_entity_poly.pdbx_strand_id
1 'polypeptide(L)' 'MNIKKLLVDFVIVFAISLIISVIVTLLWNLIVHGASTIDWKTSFRFAILFGIILPWIETRRSKQK' A
#
# COMPACT_ATOMS: atom_id res chain seq x y z
N MET A 1 -16.04 -10.97 11.34
CA MET A 1 -15.38 -9.93 10.53
C MET A 1 -16.25 -9.75 9.31
N ASN A 2 -16.73 -8.55 9.03
CA ASN A 2 -17.54 -8.35 7.83
C ASN A 2 -16.59 -8.33 6.63
N ILE A 3 -16.61 -9.40 5.82
CA ILE A 3 -15.69 -9.57 4.68
C ILE A 3 -15.78 -8.39 3.71
N LYS A 4 -16.98 -7.80 3.57
CA LYS A 4 -17.22 -6.62 2.73
C LYS A 4 -16.44 -5.41 3.23
N LYS A 5 -16.44 -5.17 4.55
CA LYS A 5 -15.69 -4.06 5.16
C LYS A 5 -14.19 -4.25 4.95
N LEU A 6 -13.66 -5.46 5.19
CA LEU A 6 -12.24 -5.74 4.97
C LEU A 6 -11.84 -5.52 3.51
N LEU A 7 -12.69 -5.90 2.56
CA LEU A 7 -12.42 -5.74 1.12
C LEU A 7 -12.37 -4.25 0.73
N VAL A 8 -13.30 -3.43 1.24
CA VAL A 8 -13.29 -1.98 1.04
C VAL A 8 -12.05 -1.34 1.66
N ASP A 9 -11.73 -1.69 2.92
CA ASP A 9 -10.56 -1.17 3.62
C ASP A 9 -9.26 -1.57 2.89
N PHE A 10 -9.17 -2.81 2.41
CA PHE A 10 -8.07 -3.29 1.57
C PHE A 10 -7.91 -2.44 0.32
N VAL A 11 -8.98 -2.21 -0.45
CA VAL A 11 -8.92 -1.46 -1.71
C VAL A 11 -8.45 -0.01 -1.48
N ILE A 12 -8.97 0.64 -0.44
CA ILE A 12 -8.57 2.01 -0.08
C ILE A 12 -7.08 2.06 0.28
N VAL A 13 -6.64 1.21 1.20
CA VAL A 13 -5.25 1.18 1.65
C VAL A 13 -4.30 0.77 0.52
N PHE A 14 -4.71 -0.19 -0.32
CA PHE A 14 -3.96 -0.60 -1.50
C PHE A 14 -3.76 0.55 -2.47
N ALA A 15 -4.82 1.28 -2.83
CA ALA A 15 -4.74 2.39 -3.77
C ALA A 15 -3.81 3.49 -3.26
N ILE A 16 -3.97 3.89 -1.99
CA ILE A 16 -3.11 4.91 -1.36
C ILE A 16 -1.65 4.44 -1.33
N SER A 17 -1.41 3.20 -0.89
CA SER A 17 -0.06 2.65 -0.77
C SER A 17 0.62 2.50 -2.13
N LEU A 18 -0.14 2.15 -3.18
CA LEU A 18 0.37 2.06 -4.54
C LEU A 18 0.79 3.44 -5.06
N ILE A 19 -0.06 4.45 -4.91
CA ILE A 19 0.23 5.82 -5.34
C ILE A 19 1.49 6.34 -4.64
N ILE A 20 1.57 6.20 -3.31
CA ILE A 20 2.72 6.64 -2.53
C ILE A 20 3.98 5.89 -2.98
N SER A 21 3.91 4.57 -3.14
CA SER A 21 5.07 3.77 -3.53
C SER A 21 5.56 4.12 -4.95
N VAL A 22 4.65 4.36 -5.89
CA VAL A 22 4.99 4.82 -7.24
C VAL A 22 5.71 6.17 -7.18
N ILE A 23 5.19 7.13 -6.40
CA ILE A 23 5.82 8.44 -6.24
C ILE A 23 7.21 8.31 -5.62
N VAL A 24 7.32 7.57 -4.51
CA VAL A 24 8.59 7.38 -3.79
C VAL A 24 9.64 6.71 -4.68
N THR A 25 9.26 5.63 -5.38
CA THR A 25 10.20 4.89 -6.25
C THR A 25 10.57 5.70 -7.49
N LEU A 26 9.64 6.45 -8.07
CA LEU A 26 9.94 7.37 -9.18
C LEU A 26 10.92 8.46 -8.76
N LEU A 27 10.67 9.12 -7.63
CA LEU A 27 11.55 10.17 -7.13
C LEU A 27 12.93 9.62 -6.79
N TRP A 28 13.00 8.43 -6.19
CA TRP A 28 14.26 7.76 -5.92
C TRP A 28 15.05 7.45 -7.20
N ASN A 29 14.39 6.88 -8.21
CA ASN A 29 15.02 6.57 -9.49
C ASN A 29 15.46 7.84 -10.23
N LEU A 30 14.69 8.91 -10.14
CA LEU A 30 15.05 10.19 -10.73
C LEU A 30 16.29 10.79 -10.08
N ILE A 31 16.37 10.79 -8.74
CA ILE A 31 17.48 11.40 -7.99
C ILE A 31 18.75 10.56 -8.09
N VAL A 32 18.65 9.24 -7.95
CA VAL A 32 19.82 8.36 -7.83
C VAL A 32 20.32 7.87 -9.17
N HIS A 33 19.41 7.55 -10.10
CA HIS A 33 19.75 6.94 -11.38
C HIS A 33 19.56 7.91 -12.56
N GLY A 34 19.07 9.14 -12.32
CA GLY A 34 18.77 10.10 -13.38
C GLY A 34 17.66 9.65 -14.33
N ALA A 35 16.91 8.60 -13.97
CA ALA A 35 15.96 7.93 -14.84
C ALA A 35 14.54 8.05 -14.30
N SER A 36 13.63 8.61 -15.09
CA SER A 36 12.20 8.71 -14.75
C SER A 36 11.47 7.38 -14.98
N THR A 37 11.91 6.34 -14.26
CA THR A 37 11.37 4.98 -14.36
C THR A 37 10.56 4.64 -13.12
N ILE A 38 9.35 4.12 -13.32
CA ILE A 38 8.48 3.66 -12.24
C ILE A 38 8.86 2.21 -11.89
N ASP A 39 9.17 1.94 -10.62
CA ASP A 39 9.34 0.57 -10.14
C ASP A 39 7.97 -0.02 -9.75
N TRP A 40 7.29 -0.57 -10.75
CA TRP A 40 6.02 -1.26 -10.56
C TRP A 40 6.14 -2.48 -9.65
N LYS A 41 7.23 -3.24 -9.75
CA LYS A 41 7.40 -4.49 -9.00
C LYS A 41 7.45 -4.21 -7.50
N THR A 42 8.24 -3.20 -7.10
CA THR A 42 8.34 -2.79 -5.69
C THR A 42 7.05 -2.13 -5.22
N SER A 43 6.45 -1.26 -6.04
CA SER A 43 5.23 -0.54 -5.67
C SER A 43 4.02 -1.46 -5.48
N PHE A 44 3.81 -2.44 -6.37
CA PHE A 44 2.73 -3.42 -6.21
C PHE A 44 2.94 -4.31 -4.99
N ARG A 45 4.18 -4.75 -4.71
CA ARG A 45 4.48 -5.57 -3.52
C ARG A 45 4.13 -4.83 -2.24
N PHE A 46 4.53 -3.56 -2.12
CA PHE A 46 4.18 -2.75 -0.95
C PHE A 46 2.68 -2.50 -0.83
N ALA A 47 2.00 -2.18 -1.94
CA ALA A 47 0.57 -1.94 -1.94
C ALA A 47 -0.22 -3.17 -1.46
N ILE A 48 0.15 -4.37 -1.90
CA ILE A 48 -0.48 -5.63 -1.44
C ILE A 48 -0.21 -5.85 0.05
N LEU A 49 1.05 -5.73 0.48
CA LEU A 49 1.43 -5.96 1.88
C LEU A 49 0.70 -5.00 2.83
N PHE A 50 0.75 -3.69 2.55
CA PHE A 50 0.08 -2.71 3.40
C PHE A 50 -1.44 -2.79 3.32
N GLY A 51 -1.98 -3.07 2.13
CA GLY A 51 -3.40 -3.31 1.91
C GLY A 51 -3.96 -4.44 2.79
N ILE A 52 -3.17 -5.47 3.08
CA ILE A 52 -3.59 -6.60 3.92
C ILE A 52 -3.28 -6.32 5.40
N ILE A 53 -2.07 -5.87 5.72
CA ILE A 53 -1.59 -5.75 7.09
C ILE A 53 -2.35 -4.67 7.86
N LEU A 54 -2.59 -3.50 7.26
CA LEU A 54 -3.19 -2.37 7.99
C LEU A 54 -4.66 -2.63 8.38
N PRO A 55 -5.56 -3.10 7.48
CA PRO A 55 -6.92 -3.46 7.87
C PRO A 55 -6.98 -4.61 8.88
N TRP A 56 -6.01 -5.54 8.82
CA TRP A 56 -5.91 -6.63 9.78
C TRP A 56 -5.57 -6.12 11.18
N ILE A 57 -4.57 -5.24 11.30
CA ILE A 57 -4.18 -4.61 12.58
C ILE A 57 -5.36 -3.83 13.16
N GLU A 58 -6.05 -3.03 12.35
CA GLU A 58 -7.20 -2.24 12.82
C GLU A 58 -8.36 -3.13 13.30
N THR A 59 -8.60 -4.24 12.60
CA THR A 59 -9.59 -5.25 13.03
C THR A 59 -9.23 -5.87 14.39
N ARG A 60 -7.94 -6.10 14.66
CA ARG A 60 -7.48 -6.61 15.96
C ARG A 60 -7.59 -5.54 17.05
N ARG A 61 -7.28 -4.29 16.74
CA ARG A 61 -7.39 -3.14 17.65
C ARG A 61 -8.83 -2.90 18.10
N SER A 62 -9.78 -2.96 17.17
CA SER A 62 -11.21 -2.82 17.46
C SER A 62 -11.79 -3.92 18.34
N LYS A 63 -11.13 -5.09 18.46
CA LYS A 63 -11.58 -6.19 19.32
C LYS A 63 -11.00 -6.13 20.75
N GLN A 64 -10.00 -5.28 20.98
CA GLN A 64 -9.39 -5.10 22.31
C GLN A 64 -9.95 -3.90 23.08
N LYS A 65 -10.76 -3.06 22.44
CA LYS A 65 -11.62 -2.07 23.11
C LYS A 65 -12.98 -2.69 23.38
#